data_AF-A0A7J8X2R0-F1
#
_entry.id   AF-A0A7J8X2R0-F1
#
_cell.length_a   1.000
_cell.length_b   1.000
_cell.length_c   1.000
_cell.angle_alpha   90.00
_cell.angle_beta   90.00
_cell.angle_gamma   90.00
#
_symmetry.space_group_name_H-M   'P 1'
#
loop_
_entity.id
_entity.type
_entity.pdbx_description
1 polymer ?
#
loop_
_entity_poly.entity_id
_entity_poly.type
_entity_poly.pdbx_seq_one_letter_code
_entity_poly.pdbx_strand_id
1 'polypeptide(L)' 'MVKEEVDCETATDSSSCTNGLLWLTRAMDFLVELFRNLLAHPDWTMTESCTDSYGKTLKKFHGWIASSAF' A
#
# COMPACT_ATOMS: atom_id res chain seq x y z
N MET A 1 19.63 4.72 7.72
CA MET A 1 18.77 4.66 6.52
C MET A 1 17.84 5.87 6.44
N VAL A 2 16.63 5.89 7.03
CA VAL A 2 15.70 7.03 6.86
C VAL A 2 16.28 8.35 7.37
N LYS A 3 16.84 8.35 8.59
CA LYS A 3 17.44 9.56 9.18
C LYS A 3 18.62 10.09 8.35
N GLU A 4 19.46 9.20 7.85
CA GLU A 4 20.59 9.55 6.98
C GLU A 4 20.11 10.18 5.66
N GLU A 5 19.09 9.63 5.01
CA GLU A 5 18.54 10.19 3.76
C GLU A 5 17.81 11.51 3.99
N VAL A 6 17.23 11.74 5.17
CA VAL A 6 16.66 13.05 5.55
C VAL A 6 17.75 14.08 5.74
N ASP A 7 18.80 13.73 6.50
CA ASP A 7 19.93 14.63 6.77
C ASP A 7 20.71 14.97 5.47
N CYS A 8 20.71 14.06 4.49
CA CYS A 8 21.31 14.26 3.17
C CYS A 8 20.34 14.83 2.10
N GLU A 9 19.09 15.15 2.45
CA GLU A 9 18.05 15.66 1.52
C GLU A 9 17.71 14.72 0.35
N THR A 10 18.00 13.42 0.46
CA THR A 10 17.73 12.40 -0.58
C THR A 10 16.52 11.52 -0.28
N ALA A 11 15.83 11.72 0.86
CA ALA A 11 14.71 10.88 1.31
C ALA A 11 13.50 10.82 0.34
N THR A 12 13.39 11.78 -0.58
CA THR A 12 12.32 11.82 -1.59
C THR A 12 12.76 11.30 -2.96
N ASP A 13 14.02 10.92 -3.13
CA ASP A 13 14.50 10.35 -4.38
C ASP A 13 13.74 9.07 -4.71
N SER A 14 13.45 8.87 -6.00
CA SER A 14 12.65 7.74 -6.45
C SER A 14 13.27 6.38 -6.08
N SER A 15 14.61 6.32 -6.04
CA SER A 15 15.40 5.16 -5.64
C SER A 15 15.85 5.15 -4.17
N SER A 16 15.43 6.12 -3.36
CA SER A 16 15.80 6.16 -1.93
C SER A 16 15.19 4.96 -1.18
N CYS A 17 15.90 4.51 -0.15
CA CYS A 17 15.39 3.47 0.73
C CYS A 17 14.15 3.94 1.51
N THR A 18 14.06 5.23 1.85
CA THR A 18 12.91 5.85 2.51
C THR A 18 11.65 5.76 1.64
N ASN A 19 11.76 6.11 0.36
CA ASN A 19 10.65 5.96 -0.58
C ASN A 19 10.25 4.48 -0.76
N GLY A 20 11.23 3.57 -0.86
CA GLY A 20 10.97 2.13 -0.90
C GLY A 20 10.21 1.63 0.34
N LEU A 21 10.64 2.04 1.53
CA LEU A 21 10.00 1.68 2.80
C LEU A 21 8.58 2.25 2.92
N LEU A 22 8.36 3.47 2.43
CA LEU A 22 7.03 4.09 2.38
C LEU A 22 6.05 3.25 1.56
N TRP A 23 6.45 2.83 0.36
CA TRP A 23 5.61 1.99 -0.50
C TRP A 23 5.41 0.59 0.06
N LEU A 24 6.44 0.00 0.67
CA LEU A 24 6.32 -1.29 1.36
C LEU A 24 5.29 -1.20 2.50
N THR A 25 5.34 -0.15 3.33
CA THR A 25 4.40 0.01 4.45
C THR A 25 2.96 0.13 3.96
N ARG A 26 2.72 0.89 2.87
CA ARG A 26 1.38 1.00 2.25
C ARG A 26 0.88 -0.35 1.71
N ALA A 27 1.77 -1.17 1.14
CA ALA A 27 1.42 -2.52 0.70
C ALA A 27 1.12 -3.46 1.88
N MET A 28 1.85 -3.32 2.99
CA MET A 28 1.58 -4.07 4.22
C MET A 28 0.22 -3.68 4.83
N ASP A 29 -0.16 -2.40 4.82
CA ASP A 29 -1.50 -1.96 5.26
C ASP A 29 -2.60 -2.64 4.45
N PHE A 30 -2.42 -2.77 3.13
CA PHE A 30 -3.34 -3.51 2.26
C PHE A 30 -3.46 -4.99 2.64
N LEU A 31 -2.32 -5.67 2.85
CA LEU A 31 -2.32 -7.10 3.20
C LEU A 31 -2.99 -7.35 4.56
N VAL A 32 -2.74 -6.48 5.54
CA VAL A 32 -3.37 -6.58 6.86
C VAL A 32 -4.89 -6.39 6.73
N GLU A 33 -5.35 -5.39 5.97
CA GLU A 33 -6.79 -5.19 5.75
C GLU A 33 -7.43 -6.35 4.98
N LEU A 34 -6.73 -6.90 3.98
CA LEU A 34 -7.16 -8.09 3.25
C LEU A 34 -7.36 -9.28 4.19
N PHE A 35 -6.40 -9.56 5.08
CA PHE A 35 -6.53 -10.65 6.03
C PHE A 35 -7.65 -10.41 7.06
N ARG A 36 -7.87 -9.15 7.47
CA ARG A 36 -9.04 -8.81 8.31
C ARG A 36 -10.35 -9.08 7.58
N ASN A 37 -10.46 -8.69 6.32
CA ASN A 37 -11.65 -8.92 5.51
C ASN A 37 -11.92 -10.41 5.31
N LEU A 38 -10.90 -11.21 4.96
CA LEU A 38 -11.03 -12.67 4.82
C LEU A 38 -11.48 -13.36 6.11
N LEU A 39 -11.08 -12.84 7.27
CA LEU A 39 -11.49 -13.37 8.57
C LEU A 39 -12.91 -12.92 8.97
N ALA A 40 -13.26 -11.65 8.71
CA ALA A 40 -14.53 -11.06 9.11
C ALA A 40 -15.69 -11.43 8.18
N HIS A 41 -15.41 -11.71 6.91
CA HIS A 41 -16.38 -11.93 5.85
C HIS A 41 -16.10 -13.26 5.12
N PRO A 42 -16.36 -14.41 5.75
CA PRO A 42 -16.07 -15.73 5.15
C PRO A 42 -16.93 -16.04 3.92
N ASP A 43 -18.00 -15.28 3.70
CA ASP A 43 -18.91 -15.35 2.55
C ASP A 43 -18.44 -14.51 1.36
N TRP A 44 -17.48 -13.60 1.55
CA TRP A 44 -16.96 -12.78 0.46
C TRP A 44 -16.06 -13.59 -0.48
N THR A 45 -16.12 -13.25 -1.76
CA THR A 45 -15.14 -13.68 -2.73
C THR A 45 -13.77 -13.02 -2.47
N MET A 46 -12.71 -13.61 -3.04
CA MET A 46 -11.39 -13.00 -3.03
C MET A 46 -11.41 -11.61 -3.68
N THR A 47 -12.17 -11.45 -4.77
CA THR A 47 -12.29 -10.16 -5.47
C THR A 47 -12.90 -9.09 -4.57
N GLU A 48 -14.01 -9.38 -3.87
CA GLU A 48 -14.64 -8.44 -2.95
C GLU A 48 -13.68 -8.04 -1.81
N SER A 49 -13.02 -9.04 -1.22
CA SER A 49 -12.02 -8.80 -0.16
C SER A 49 -10.86 -7.93 -0.65
N CYS A 50 -10.34 -8.18 -1.86
CA CYS A 50 -9.28 -7.37 -2.46
C CYS A 50 -9.74 -5.96 -2.81
N THR A 51 -10.92 -5.80 -3.43
CA THR A 51 -11.45 -4.50 -3.84
C THR A 51 -11.72 -3.58 -2.64
N ASP A 52 -12.33 -4.10 -1.58
CA ASP A 52 -12.58 -3.32 -0.37
C ASP A 52 -11.26 -2.92 0.33
N SER A 53 -10.34 -3.88 0.52
CA SER A 53 -9.03 -3.62 1.13
C SER A 53 -8.24 -2.58 0.34
N TYR A 54 -8.25 -2.68 -0.99
CA TYR A 54 -7.60 -1.71 -1.88
C TYR A 54 -8.21 -0.31 -1.75
N GLY A 55 -9.54 -0.24 -1.72
CA GLY A 55 -10.27 1.01 -1.54
C GLY A 55 -9.92 1.73 -0.24
N LYS A 56 -9.76 0.98 0.87
CA LYS A 56 -9.41 1.52 2.19
C LYS A 56 -7.94 1.92 2.33
N THR A 57 -7.04 1.35 1.52
CA THR A 57 -5.59 1.46 1.73
C THR A 57 -4.86 2.11 0.55
N LEU A 58 -4.54 1.36 -0.50
CA LEU A 58 -3.65 1.77 -1.59
C LEU A 58 -4.27 2.77 -2.58
N LYS A 59 -5.60 2.73 -2.77
CA LYS A 59 -6.29 3.52 -3.81
C LYS A 59 -5.98 5.02 -3.76
N LYS A 60 -5.86 5.60 -2.57
CA LYS A 60 -5.53 7.03 -2.39
C LYS A 60 -4.14 7.44 -2.87
N PHE A 61 -3.24 6.46 -3.08
CA PHE A 61 -1.86 6.70 -3.53
C PHE A 61 -1.64 6.30 -4.99
N HIS A 62 -2.56 5.56 -5.60
CA HIS A 62 -2.48 5.18 -7.02
C HIS A 62 -3.14 6.25 -7.88
N GLY A 63 -2.43 6.69 -8.93
CA GLY A 63 -3.06 7.48 -10.00
C GLY A 63 -4.11 6.67 -10.76
N TRP A 64 -4.83 7.32 -11.68
CA TRP A 64 -5.94 6.69 -12.40
C TRP A 64 -5.53 5.41 -13.17
N ILE A 65 -4.34 5.41 -13.78
CA ILE A 65 -3.80 4.25 -14.54
C ILE A 65 -3.57 3.07 -13.59
N ALA A 66 -2.83 3.29 -12.51
CA ALA A 66 -2.53 2.26 -11.52
C ALA A 66 -3.79 1.77 -10.79
N SER A 67 -4.80 2.63 -10.67
CA SER A 67 -6.10 2.26 -10.09
C SER A 67 -6.96 1.43 -11.05
N SER A 68 -6.89 1.70 -12.35
CA SER A 68 -7.68 0.96 -13.36
C SER A 68 -7.12 -0.43 -13.68
N ALA A 69 -5.84 -0.66 -13.40
CA ALA A 69 -5.17 -1.93 -13.65
C ALA A 69 -5.24 -2.92 -12.47
N PHE A 70 -5.71 -2.44 -11.31
CA PHE A 70 -5.90 -3.25 -10.10
C PHE A 70 -7.25 -3.98 -10.17
#